data_AF-A0A258JFS0-F1
#
_entry.id   AF-A0A258JFS0-F1
#
_cell.length_a   1.000
_cell.length_b   1.000
_cell.length_c   1.000
_cell.angle_alpha   90.00
_cell.angle_beta   90.00
_cell.angle_gamma   90.00
#
_symmetry.space_group_name_H-M   'P 1'
#
loop_
_entity.id
_entity.type
_entity.pdbx_description
1 polymer ?
#
loop_
_entity_poly.entity_id
_entity_poly.type
_entity_poly.pdbx_seq_one_letter_code
_entity_poly.pdbx_strand_id
1 'polypeptide(L)'
;MKIKQLSLIILTVVFVFGCSSKEKSEKPKIAVVVSTLNNPWFVMLAESAAENAEKLGYEAKIFDSQNNPAIESDNFENLISSGYDAILLNPTDSDGSISNILKAKT
;
A
#
# COMPACT_ATOMS: atom_id res chain seq x y z
N MET A 1 13.30 9.46 56.14
CA MET A 1 12.68 8.38 55.34
C MET A 1 11.52 8.81 54.43
N LYS A 2 10.73 9.85 54.76
CA LYS A 2 9.53 10.22 53.97
C LYS A 2 9.81 10.82 52.57
N ILE A 3 10.93 11.53 52.37
CA ILE A 3 11.25 12.18 51.08
C ILE A 3 11.81 11.20 50.04
N LYS A 4 12.61 10.20 50.45
CA LYS A 4 13.12 9.16 49.53
C LYS A 4 12.02 8.26 48.98
N GLN A 5 10.96 8.01 49.76
CA GLN A 5 9.82 7.23 49.28
C GLN A 5 8.90 8.02 48.33
N LEU A 6 8.86 9.35 48.46
CA LEU A 6 8.07 10.21 47.56
C LEU A 6 8.70 10.33 46.16
N SER A 7 10.03 10.41 46.05
CA SER A 7 10.74 10.35 44.74
C SER A 7 10.62 8.99 44.06
N LEU A 8 10.51 7.90 44.83
CA LEU A 8 10.39 6.56 44.26
C LEU A 8 8.99 6.32 43.66
N ILE A 9 7.94 6.91 44.25
CA ILE A 9 6.56 6.81 43.75
C ILE A 9 6.34 7.66 42.49
N ILE A 10 6.99 8.82 42.39
CA ILE A 10 6.88 9.70 41.21
C ILE A 10 7.52 9.06 39.97
N LEU A 11 8.59 8.28 40.13
CA LEU A 11 9.26 7.60 39.02
C LEU A 11 8.43 6.42 38.48
N THR A 12 7.60 5.78 39.31
CA THR A 12 6.73 4.66 38.89
C THR A 12 5.47 5.12 38.17
N VAL A 13 4.92 6.30 38.52
CA VAL A 13 3.68 6.82 37.88
C VAL A 13 3.91 7.25 36.43
N VAL A 14 5.13 7.69 36.08
CA VAL A 14 5.48 8.08 34.70
C VAL A 14 5.58 6.86 33.77
N PHE A 15 5.88 5.66 34.31
CA PHE A 15 5.99 4.43 33.51
C PHE A 15 4.64 3.85 33.07
N VAL A 16 3.54 4.17 33.77
CA VAL A 16 2.22 3.56 33.51
C VAL A 16 1.42 4.32 32.43
N PHE A 17 1.78 5.57 32.12
CA PHE A 17 1.12 6.36 31.07
C PHE A 17 1.83 6.30 29.70
N GLY A 18 2.96 5.60 29.59
CA GLY A 18 3.76 5.52 28.36
C GLY A 18 3.31 4.47 27.34
N CYS A 19 2.32 3.64 27.64
CA CYS A 19 1.90 2.54 26.76
C CYS A 19 0.44 2.70 26.32
N SER A 20 0.19 3.72 25.51
CA SER A 20 -1.05 3.80 24.71
C SER A 20 -0.76 4.34 23.30
N SER A 21 0.38 3.94 22.73
CA SER A 21 0.53 3.90 21.29
C SER A 21 -0.35 2.75 20.79
N LYS A 22 -1.60 3.04 20.42
CA LYS A 22 -2.31 2.19 19.47
C LYS A 22 -1.38 2.06 18.27
N GLU A 23 -0.70 0.93 18.14
CA GLU A 23 -0.01 0.57 16.91
C GLU A 23 -1.07 0.58 15.82
N LYS A 24 -1.13 1.69 15.09
CA LYS A 24 -1.93 1.78 13.88
C LYS A 24 -1.14 0.95 12.89
N SER A 25 -1.40 -0.35 12.87
CA SER A 25 -0.89 -1.26 11.83
C SER A 25 -1.04 -0.56 10.50
N GLU A 26 0.07 -0.34 9.80
CA GLU A 26 0.04 0.22 8.45
C GLU A 26 -0.84 -0.70 7.60
N LYS A 27 -1.73 -0.11 6.80
CA LYS A 27 -2.61 -0.91 5.94
C LYS A 27 -1.74 -1.51 4.83
N PRO A 28 -1.95 -2.79 4.46
CA PRO A 28 -1.27 -3.35 3.30
C PRO A 28 -1.63 -2.54 2.04
N LYS A 29 -0.62 -2.25 1.22
CA LYS A 29 -0.72 -1.41 0.01
C LYS A 29 -0.97 -2.28 -1.21
N ILE A 30 -2.00 -1.96 -1.97
CA ILE A 30 -2.31 -2.58 -3.26
C ILE A 30 -2.29 -1.56 -4.39
N ALA A 31 -1.60 -1.91 -5.47
CA ALA A 31 -1.59 -1.14 -6.70
C ALA A 31 -2.64 -1.68 -7.66
N VAL A 32 -3.46 -0.80 -8.23
CA VAL A 32 -4.39 -1.12 -9.32
C VAL A 32 -3.80 -0.56 -10.60
N VAL A 33 -3.12 -1.41 -11.36
CA VAL A 33 -2.46 -1.04 -12.63
C VAL A 33 -3.41 -1.36 -13.77
N VAL A 34 -3.79 -0.34 -14.54
CA VAL A 34 -4.66 -0.50 -15.72
C VAL A 34 -3.98 -0.05 -16.99
N SER A 35 -4.41 -0.64 -18.11
CA SER A 35 -3.87 -0.35 -19.43
C SER A 35 -4.04 1.11 -19.83
N THR A 36 -5.20 1.72 -19.54
CA THR A 36 -5.46 3.15 -19.82
C THR A 36 -6.57 3.72 -18.94
N LEU A 37 -6.52 5.03 -18.63
CA LEU A 37 -7.67 5.78 -18.08
C LEU A 37 -8.41 6.66 -19.12
N ASN A 38 -8.07 6.55 -20.41
CA ASN A 38 -8.68 7.36 -21.47
C ASN A 38 -10.05 6.83 -21.95
N ASN A 39 -10.55 5.74 -21.37
CA ASN A 39 -11.84 5.16 -21.71
C ASN A 39 -12.66 4.91 -20.42
N PRO A 40 -13.94 5.36 -20.37
CA PRO A 40 -14.77 5.27 -19.17
C PRO A 40 -14.93 3.87 -18.57
N TRP A 41 -14.85 2.83 -19.38
CA TRP A 41 -14.92 1.45 -18.89
C TRP A 41 -13.73 1.11 -17.99
N PHE A 42 -12.51 1.52 -18.36
CA PHE A 42 -11.32 1.28 -17.57
C PHE A 42 -11.24 2.19 -16.34
N VAL A 43 -11.77 3.41 -16.43
CA VAL A 43 -11.94 4.28 -15.25
C VAL A 43 -12.84 3.60 -14.22
N MET A 44 -14.03 3.16 -14.65
CA MET A 44 -14.97 2.45 -13.78
C MET A 44 -14.36 1.18 -13.19
N LEU A 45 -13.65 0.39 -14.01
CA LEU A 45 -12.94 -0.81 -13.56
C LEU A 45 -11.92 -0.50 -12.46
N ALA A 46 -11.06 0.50 -12.68
CA ALA A 46 -9.99 0.87 -11.76
C ALA A 46 -10.54 1.42 -10.43
N GLU A 47 -11.51 2.33 -10.50
CA GLU A 47 -12.18 2.91 -9.32
C GLU A 47 -12.92 1.85 -8.52
N SER A 48 -13.67 0.96 -9.19
CA SER A 48 -14.39 -0.12 -8.51
C SER A 48 -13.42 -1.09 -7.81
N ALA A 49 -12.28 -1.39 -8.43
CA ALA A 49 -11.25 -2.23 -7.82
C ALA A 49 -10.62 -1.56 -6.59
N ALA A 50 -10.25 -0.28 -6.71
CA ALA A 50 -9.67 0.49 -5.61
C ALA A 50 -10.63 0.62 -4.43
N GLU A 51 -11.90 0.98 -4.68
CA GLU A 51 -12.92 1.06 -3.62
C GLU A 51 -13.13 -0.26 -2.89
N ASN A 52 -13.17 -1.39 -3.63
CA ASN A 52 -13.35 -2.70 -3.01
C ASN A 52 -12.14 -3.09 -2.17
N ALA A 53 -10.92 -2.80 -2.64
CA ALA A 53 -9.71 -2.99 -1.85
C ALA A 53 -9.72 -2.16 -0.55
N GLU A 54 -10.12 -0.89 -0.62
CA GLU A 54 -10.23 -0.02 0.56
C GLU A 54 -11.26 -0.54 1.56
N LYS A 55 -12.42 -1.02 1.09
CA LYS A 55 -13.46 -1.66 1.93
C LYS A 55 -12.94 -2.91 2.64
N LEU A 56 -11.98 -3.62 2.04
CA LEU A 56 -11.32 -4.80 2.62
C LEU A 56 -10.14 -4.45 3.55
N GLY A 57 -9.84 -3.15 3.75
CA GLY A 57 -8.83 -2.69 4.69
C GLY A 57 -7.45 -2.41 4.08
N TYR A 58 -7.31 -2.47 2.76
CA TYR A 58 -6.07 -2.11 2.06
C TYR A 58 -5.98 -0.58 1.88
N GLU A 59 -4.75 -0.09 1.63
CA GLU A 59 -4.51 1.20 1.00
C GLU A 59 -4.38 0.95 -0.52
N ALA A 60 -5.28 1.51 -1.33
CA ALA A 60 -5.30 1.29 -2.77
C ALA A 60 -4.82 2.52 -3.54
N LYS A 61 -4.06 2.32 -4.62
CA LYS A 61 -3.68 3.39 -5.55
C LYS A 61 -3.76 2.93 -6.99
N ILE A 62 -4.35 3.76 -7.84
CA ILE A 62 -4.52 3.50 -9.28
C ILE A 62 -3.29 4.02 -10.04
N PHE A 63 -2.84 3.24 -11.03
CA PHE A 63 -1.75 3.54 -11.93
C PHE A 63 -2.20 3.37 -13.38
N ASP A 64 -2.03 4.42 -14.18
CA ASP A 64 -2.38 4.44 -15.60
C ASP A 64 -1.13 4.12 -16.44
N SER A 65 -1.22 3.07 -17.26
CA SER A 65 -0.15 2.69 -18.18
C SER A 65 -0.24 3.41 -19.54
N GLN A 66 -1.28 4.21 -19.78
CA GLN A 66 -1.43 5.06 -20.97
C GLN A 66 -1.32 4.31 -22.31
N ASN A 67 -1.75 3.05 -22.34
CA ASN A 67 -1.56 2.10 -23.45
C ASN A 67 -0.10 1.96 -23.89
N ASN A 68 0.85 2.12 -22.97
CA ASN A 68 2.27 2.02 -23.23
C ASN A 68 2.92 0.95 -22.32
N PRO A 69 3.38 -0.20 -22.88
CA PRO A 69 4.03 -1.25 -22.11
C PRO A 69 5.28 -0.79 -21.35
N ALA A 70 6.00 0.23 -21.85
CA ALA A 70 7.16 0.77 -21.14
C ALA A 70 6.74 1.48 -19.83
N ILE A 71 5.64 2.24 -19.87
CA ILE A 71 5.08 2.89 -18.68
C ILE A 71 4.55 1.82 -17.70
N GLU A 72 3.93 0.75 -18.19
CA GLU A 72 3.54 -0.38 -17.34
C GLU A 72 4.76 -0.99 -16.63
N SER A 73 5.85 -1.25 -17.35
CA SER A 73 7.09 -1.77 -16.75
C SER A 73 7.70 -0.81 -15.73
N ASP A 74 7.74 0.49 -16.02
CA ASP A 74 8.21 1.52 -15.08
C ASP A 74 7.33 1.56 -13.82
N ASN A 75 6.00 1.42 -13.97
CA ASN A 75 5.08 1.29 -12.84
C ASN A 75 5.47 0.08 -11.98
N PHE A 76 5.67 -1.10 -12.56
CA PHE A 76 6.07 -2.30 -11.81
C PHE A 76 7.37 -2.12 -11.02
N GLU A 77 8.40 -1.53 -11.62
CA GLU A 77 9.68 -1.30 -10.96
C GLU A 77 9.55 -0.35 -9.76
N ASN A 78 8.77 0.72 -9.93
CA ASN A 78 8.46 1.66 -8.86
C ASN A 78 7.64 1.01 -7.73
N LEU A 79 6.66 0.17 -8.08
CA LEU A 79 5.79 -0.52 -7.12
C LEU A 79 6.57 -1.51 -6.25
N ILE A 80 7.44 -2.31 -6.86
CA ILE A 80 8.33 -3.25 -6.15
C ILE A 80 9.25 -2.47 -5.22
N SER A 81 9.89 -1.41 -5.72
CA SER A 81 10.80 -0.57 -4.92
C SER A 81 10.09 0.16 -3.77
N SER A 82 8.81 0.49 -3.96
CA SER A 82 7.98 1.16 -2.96
C SER A 82 7.35 0.22 -1.93
N GLY A 83 7.59 -1.09 -2.03
CA GLY A 83 7.12 -2.09 -1.08
C GLY A 83 5.60 -2.27 -1.08
N TYR A 84 4.97 -2.23 -2.26
CA TYR A 84 3.56 -2.62 -2.38
C TYR A 84 3.39 -4.12 -2.08
N ASP A 85 2.38 -4.46 -1.29
CA ASP A 85 2.09 -5.84 -0.89
C ASP A 85 1.40 -6.66 -2.00
N ALA A 86 0.70 -5.98 -2.91
CA ALA A 86 0.01 -6.62 -4.03
C ALA A 86 -0.12 -5.70 -5.25
N ILE A 87 -0.22 -6.30 -6.43
CA ILE A 87 -0.51 -5.63 -7.70
C ILE A 87 -1.71 -6.33 -8.36
N LEU A 88 -2.76 -5.56 -8.63
CA LEU A 88 -3.90 -5.96 -9.47
C LEU A 88 -3.67 -5.40 -10.87
N LEU A 89 -3.56 -6.28 -11.87
CA LEU A 89 -3.15 -5.93 -13.22
C LEU A 89 -4.27 -6.11 -14.24
N ASN A 90 -4.58 -5.05 -14.99
CA ASN A 90 -5.16 -5.12 -16.32
C ASN A 90 -4.07 -4.71 -17.35
N PRO A 91 -3.47 -5.68 -18.07
CA PRO A 91 -2.24 -5.43 -18.82
C PRO A 91 -2.46 -4.61 -20.09
N THR A 92 -1.47 -3.80 -20.47
CA THR A 92 -1.39 -3.15 -21.79
C THR A 92 -1.07 -4.15 -22.89
N ASP A 93 -0.12 -5.07 -22.65
CA ASP A 93 0.26 -6.14 -23.58
C ASP A 93 0.39 -7.46 -22.81
N SER A 94 -0.46 -8.44 -23.13
CA SER A 94 -0.57 -9.65 -22.31
C SER A 94 0.74 -10.46 -22.27
N ASP A 95 1.46 -10.54 -23.39
CA ASP A 95 2.73 -11.28 -23.46
C ASP A 95 3.87 -10.49 -22.80
N GLY A 96 3.96 -9.19 -23.06
CA GLY A 96 4.96 -8.29 -22.47
C GLY A 96 4.87 -8.22 -20.94
N SER A 97 3.65 -8.23 -20.39
CA SER A 97 3.41 -8.19 -18.95
C SER A 97 3.89 -9.45 -18.21
N ILE A 98 4.18 -10.57 -18.90
CA ILE A 98 4.74 -11.77 -18.27
C ILE A 98 6.05 -11.42 -17.55
N SER A 99 6.90 -10.61 -18.17
CA SER A 99 8.16 -10.17 -17.57
C SER A 99 7.95 -9.34 -16.30
N ASN A 100 6.96 -8.45 -16.31
CA ASN A 100 6.55 -7.63 -15.17
C ASN A 100 6.06 -8.51 -14.00
N ILE A 101 5.23 -9.51 -14.29
CA ILE A 101 4.73 -10.46 -13.29
C ILE A 101 5.87 -11.27 -12.66
N LEU A 102 6.82 -11.73 -13.47
CA LEU A 102 7.97 -12.49 -12.98
C LEU A 102 8.88 -11.64 -12.08
N LYS A 103 9.06 -10.34 -12.39
CA LYS A 103 9.79 -9.40 -11.54
C LYS A 103 9.12 -9.20 -10.17
N ALA A 104 7.79 -9.18 -10.11
CA ALA A 104 7.04 -8.94 -8.87
C ALA A 104 6.91 -10.17 -7.95
N LYS A 105 7.33 -11.36 -8.39
CA LYS A 105 7.17 -12.63 -7.65
C LYS A 105 8.26 -12.86 -6.58
N THR A 106 9.37 -12.11 -6.63
CA THR A 106 10.52 -12.26 -5.74
C THR A 106 10.25 -11.82 -4.32
#